data_AF-A0A1Q9NFN3-F1
#
_entry.id   AF-A0A1Q9NFN3-F1
#
_cell.length_a   1.000
_cell.length_b   1.000
_cell.length_c   1.000
_cell.angle_alpha   90.00
_cell.angle_beta   90.00
_cell.angle_gamma   90.00
#
_symmetry.space_group_name_H-M   'P 1'
#
loop_
_entity.id
_entity.type
_entity.pdbx_description
1 polymer ?
#
loop_
_entity_poly.entity_id
_entity_poly.type
_entity_poly.pdbx_seq_one_letter_code
_entity_poly.pdbx_strand_id
1 'polypeptide(L)'
;MNHLQTTDFNDPVQLILLIIGLILTALVLYLAIRIITGKKELDASYFIKLFLVALVIYLALIAVSAVIGALDDIGAAFAQAIPILVFTAAIYIIDIFLVESKDKDKSVLIALITFIFLYVLEYIVVQLTSSQYSIIPIV
;
A
#
# COMPACT_ATOMS: atom_id res chain seq x y z
N MET A 1 -4.95 -19.24 16.65
CA MET A 1 -6.02 -18.32 16.24
C MET A 1 -5.34 -17.04 15.79
N ASN A 2 -5.14 -16.88 14.49
CA ASN A 2 -4.68 -15.61 13.94
C ASN A 2 -5.88 -14.66 14.05
N HIS A 3 -5.86 -13.78 15.04
CA HIS A 3 -6.81 -12.69 15.06
C HIS A 3 -6.47 -11.80 13.87
N LEU A 4 -7.28 -11.85 12.81
CA LEU A 4 -7.26 -10.88 11.74
C LEU A 4 -7.34 -9.50 12.41
N GLN A 5 -6.25 -8.75 12.43
CA GLN A 5 -6.24 -7.42 13.01
C GLN A 5 -7.07 -6.52 12.11
N THR A 6 -8.27 -6.19 12.57
CA THR A 6 -9.19 -5.32 11.84
C THR A 6 -8.82 -3.87 12.06
N THR A 7 -8.78 -3.08 10.98
CA THR A 7 -8.62 -1.64 11.09
C THR A 7 -9.90 -0.99 11.64
N ASP A 8 -9.86 -0.45 12.86
CA ASP A 8 -10.96 0.33 13.44
C ASP A 8 -10.79 1.82 13.09
N PHE A 9 -11.62 2.29 12.17
CA PHE A 9 -11.62 3.69 11.74
C PHE A 9 -12.18 4.65 12.79
N ASN A 10 -12.76 4.16 13.89
CA ASN A 10 -13.23 5.00 14.99
C ASN A 10 -12.14 5.26 16.03
N ASP A 11 -11.03 4.51 16.01
CA ASP A 11 -9.90 4.77 16.90
C ASP A 11 -9.03 5.93 16.34
N PRO A 12 -8.94 7.07 17.05
CA PRO A 12 -8.13 8.19 16.61
C PRO A 12 -6.65 7.85 16.44
N VAL A 13 -6.11 6.90 17.21
CA VAL A 13 -4.71 6.46 17.09
C VAL A 13 -4.50 5.74 15.77
N GLN A 14 -5.42 4.86 15.39
CA GLN A 14 -5.34 4.11 14.14
C GLN A 14 -5.51 5.02 12.92
N LEU A 15 -6.39 6.02 12.99
CA LEU A 15 -6.50 7.06 11.96
C LEU A 15 -5.20 7.86 11.79
N ILE A 16 -4.56 8.25 12.89
CA ILE A 16 -3.27 8.97 12.83
C ILE A 16 -2.19 8.09 12.19
N LEU A 17 -2.10 6.81 12.58
CA LEU A 17 -1.15 5.86 11.98
C LEU A 17 -1.41 5.66 10.48
N LEU A 18 -2.68 5.58 10.06
CA LEU A 18 -3.05 5.50 8.65
C LEU A 18 -2.62 6.75 7.86
N ILE A 19 -2.87 7.95 8.41
CA ILE A 19 -2.46 9.21 7.78
C ILE A 19 -0.93 9.28 7.65
N ILE A 20 -0.20 8.90 8.70
CA ILE A 20 1.27 8.84 8.67
C ILE A 20 1.74 7.83 7.61
N GLY A 21 1.12 6.65 7.56
CA GLY A 21 1.45 5.61 6.58
C GLY A 21 1.21 6.06 5.14
N LEU A 22 0.11 6.78 4.88
CA LEU A 22 -0.19 7.38 3.59
C LEU A 22 0.88 8.40 3.17
N ILE A 23 1.26 9.30 4.07
CA ILE A 23 2.29 10.32 3.80
C ILE A 23 3.63 9.66 3.51
N LEU A 24 4.04 8.68 4.32
CA LEU A 24 5.28 7.96 4.14
C LEU A 24 5.30 7.16 2.83
N THR A 25 4.18 6.52 2.47
CA THR A 25 4.06 5.77 1.22
C THR A 25 4.12 6.67 0.00
N ALA A 26 3.46 7.84 0.05
CA ALA A 26 3.57 8.85 -0.99
C ALA A 26 5.01 9.36 -1.15
N LEU A 27 5.72 9.57 -0.04
CA LEU A 27 7.14 9.93 -0.05
C LEU A 27 8.01 8.83 -0.67
N VAL A 28 7.74 7.56 -0.36
CA VAL A 28 8.49 6.43 -0.95
C VAL A 28 8.21 6.28 -2.44
N LEU A 29 6.96 6.42 -2.87
CA LEU A 29 6.61 6.46 -4.30
C LEU A 29 7.37 7.59 -5.01
N TYR A 30 7.41 8.79 -4.41
CA TYR A 30 8.17 9.92 -4.94
C TYR A 30 9.65 9.59 -5.10
N LEU A 31 10.28 9.06 -4.04
CA LEU A 31 11.71 8.72 -4.04
C LEU A 31 12.01 7.60 -5.04
N ALA A 32 11.20 6.54 -5.07
CA ALA A 32 11.35 5.43 -6.00
C ALA A 32 11.29 5.92 -7.45
N ILE A 33 10.25 6.69 -7.81
CA ILE A 33 10.13 7.25 -9.15
C ILE A 33 11.32 8.14 -9.48
N ARG A 34 11.70 9.06 -8.58
CA ARG A 34 12.83 9.97 -8.81
C ARG A 34 14.15 9.23 -9.03
N ILE A 35 14.42 8.17 -8.28
CA ILE A 35 15.66 7.40 -8.38
C ILE A 35 15.67 6.55 -9.67
N ILE A 36 14.53 5.95 -10.03
CA ILE A 36 14.45 4.95 -11.11
C ILE A 36 14.22 5.59 -12.48
N THR A 37 13.33 6.57 -12.57
CA THR A 37 12.99 7.24 -13.83
C THR A 37 13.79 8.54 -14.01
N GLY A 38 14.42 9.06 -12.95
CA GLY A 38 15.12 10.34 -12.99
C GLY A 38 14.19 11.56 -13.02
N LYS A 39 12.87 11.35 -12.85
CA LYS A 39 11.87 12.41 -12.89
C LYS A 39 12.05 13.38 -11.71
N LYS A 40 12.18 14.67 -12.00
CA LYS A 40 12.46 15.74 -11.01
C LYS A 40 11.27 16.66 -10.72
N GLU A 41 10.10 16.37 -11.28
CA GLU A 41 8.90 17.19 -11.05
C GLU A 41 8.56 17.24 -9.56
N LEU A 42 8.47 18.46 -9.02
CA LEU A 42 8.12 18.77 -7.64
C LEU A 42 6.90 19.70 -7.58
N ASP A 43 5.99 19.54 -8.55
CA ASP A 43 4.77 20.33 -8.60
C ASP A 43 3.74 19.81 -7.59
N ALA A 44 2.96 20.74 -7.03
CA ALA A 44 1.87 20.40 -6.10
C ALA A 44 0.88 19.39 -6.71
N SER A 45 0.61 19.49 -8.01
CA SER A 45 -0.24 18.53 -8.74
C SER A 45 0.35 17.12 -8.72
N TYR A 46 1.67 16.99 -8.84
CA TYR A 46 2.35 15.69 -8.80
C TYR A 46 2.31 15.07 -7.40
N PHE A 47 2.48 15.88 -6.35
CA PHE A 47 2.35 15.41 -4.97
C PHE A 47 0.93 14.91 -4.66
N ILE A 48 -0.10 15.60 -5.15
CA ILE A 48 -1.50 15.15 -5.01
C ILE A 48 -1.70 13.80 -5.71
N LYS A 49 -1.16 13.61 -6.92
CA LYS A 49 -1.23 12.31 -7.62
C LYS A 49 -0.57 11.19 -6.82
N LEU A 50 0.61 11.43 -6.25
CA LEU A 50 1.30 10.45 -5.40
C LEU A 50 0.47 10.07 -4.17
N PHE A 51 -0.11 11.07 -3.51
CA PHE A 51 -0.97 10.85 -2.36
C PHE A 51 -2.22 10.05 -2.71
N LEU A 52 -2.89 10.38 -3.82
CA LEU A 52 -4.05 9.63 -4.31
C LEU A 52 -3.71 8.19 -4.67
N VAL A 53 -2.56 7.95 -5.32
CA VAL A 53 -2.12 6.60 -5.63
C VAL A 53 -1.83 5.80 -4.36
N ALA A 54 -1.15 6.40 -3.38
CA ALA A 54 -0.95 5.77 -2.08
C ALA A 54 -2.29 5.42 -1.42
N LEU A 55 -3.24 6.35 -1.42
CA LEU A 55 -4.60 6.12 -0.89
C LEU A 55 -5.30 4.95 -1.57
N VAL A 56 -5.26 4.88 -2.91
CA VAL A 56 -5.89 3.78 -3.66
C VAL A 56 -5.22 2.43 -3.33
N ILE A 57 -3.90 2.39 -3.17
CA ILE A 57 -3.18 1.17 -2.76
C ILE A 57 -3.64 0.70 -1.38
N TYR A 58 -3.74 1.59 -0.40
CA TYR A 58 -4.25 1.26 0.94
C TYR A 58 -5.71 0.77 0.90
N LEU A 59 -6.58 1.48 0.18
CA LEU A 59 -7.97 1.07 0.03
C LEU A 59 -8.11 -0.29 -0.65
N ALA A 60 -7.27 -0.57 -1.66
CA ALA A 60 -7.23 -1.87 -2.31
C ALA A 60 -6.83 -2.96 -1.31
N LEU A 61 -5.78 -2.75 -0.50
CA LEU A 61 -5.36 -3.70 0.53
C LEU A 61 -6.46 -3.96 1.58
N ILE A 62 -7.13 -2.91 2.05
CA ILE A 62 -8.21 -3.01 3.04
C ILE A 62 -9.42 -3.75 2.46
N ALA A 63 -9.89 -3.34 1.28
CA ALA A 63 -11.05 -3.96 0.62
C ALA A 63 -10.82 -5.45 0.37
N VAL A 64 -9.60 -5.78 -0.06
CA VAL A 64 -9.22 -7.16 -0.35
C VAL A 64 -9.13 -8.01 0.91
N SER A 65 -8.62 -7.46 2.01
CA SER A 65 -8.59 -8.16 3.31
C SER A 65 -9.98 -8.39 3.88
N ALA A 66 -10.90 -7.44 3.69
CA ALA A 66 -12.30 -7.60 4.07
C ALA A 66 -12.99 -8.72 3.28
N VAL A 67 -12.68 -8.86 1.99
CA VAL A 67 -13.19 -9.96 1.15
C VAL A 67 -12.66 -11.32 1.62
N ILE A 68 -11.39 -11.42 2.03
CA ILE A 68 -10.85 -12.67 2.60
C ILE A 68 -11.61 -13.07 3.85
N GLY A 69 -11.79 -12.12 4.79
CA GLY A 69 -12.50 -12.38 6.04
C GLY A 69 -13.95 -12.85 5.84
N ALA A 70 -14.56 -12.58 4.68
CA ALA A 70 -15.91 -13.03 4.34
C ALA A 70 -15.95 -14.43 3.68
N LEU A 71 -14.81 -14.99 3.27
CA LEU A 71 -14.72 -16.25 2.53
C LEU A 71 -14.09 -17.35 3.40
N ASP A 72 -14.71 -17.72 4.53
CA ASP A 72 -14.12 -18.63 5.54
C ASP A 72 -13.62 -19.99 4.99
N ASP A 73 -14.34 -20.65 4.07
CA ASP A 73 -14.00 -22.03 3.63
C ASP A 73 -13.25 -22.11 2.27
N ILE A 74 -13.36 -21.10 1.42
CA ILE A 74 -12.66 -21.02 0.10
C ILE A 74 -11.46 -20.06 0.18
N GLY A 75 -11.41 -19.24 1.23
CA GLY A 75 -10.46 -18.15 1.42
C GLY A 75 -9.03 -18.60 1.61
N ALA A 76 -8.74 -19.79 2.14
CA ALA A 76 -7.35 -20.20 2.38
C ALA A 76 -6.51 -20.33 1.10
N ALA A 77 -7.10 -20.83 0.00
CA ALA A 77 -6.42 -20.93 -1.29
C ALA A 77 -6.36 -19.57 -2.01
N PHE A 78 -7.42 -18.76 -1.88
CA PHE A 78 -7.48 -17.42 -2.46
C PHE A 78 -6.65 -16.38 -1.71
N ALA A 79 -6.43 -16.56 -0.41
CA ALA A 79 -5.65 -15.69 0.44
C ALA A 79 -4.20 -15.56 -0.03
N GLN A 80 -3.64 -16.62 -0.64
CA GLN A 80 -2.29 -16.57 -1.21
C GLN A 80 -2.23 -15.84 -2.55
N ALA A 81 -3.30 -15.86 -3.34
CA ALA A 81 -3.38 -15.15 -4.63
C ALA A 81 -3.60 -13.65 -4.46
N ILE A 82 -4.12 -13.24 -3.31
CA ILE A 82 -4.58 -11.88 -3.06
C ILE A 82 -3.45 -10.84 -2.98
N PRO A 83 -2.35 -11.06 -2.25
CA PRO A 83 -1.21 -10.14 -2.27
C PRO A 83 -0.66 -9.95 -3.70
N ILE A 84 -0.73 -11.01 -4.52
CA ILE A 84 -0.32 -10.97 -5.93
C ILE A 84 -1.27 -10.09 -6.75
N LEU A 85 -2.59 -10.20 -6.53
CA LEU A 85 -3.57 -9.34 -7.19
C LEU A 85 -3.42 -7.88 -6.78
N VAL A 86 -3.20 -7.59 -5.50
CA VAL A 86 -3.00 -6.20 -5.03
C VAL A 86 -1.69 -5.63 -5.56
N PHE A 87 -0.63 -6.43 -5.58
CA PHE A 87 0.64 -6.06 -6.20
C PHE A 87 0.47 -5.76 -7.69
N THR A 88 -0.23 -6.63 -8.42
CA THR A 88 -0.51 -6.44 -9.85
C THR A 88 -1.33 -5.17 -10.09
N ALA A 89 -2.39 -4.94 -9.30
CA ALA A 89 -3.20 -3.73 -9.38
C ALA A 89 -2.36 -2.48 -9.11
N ALA A 90 -1.48 -2.51 -8.11
CA ALA A 90 -0.59 -1.40 -7.80
C ALA A 90 0.38 -1.09 -8.95
N ILE A 91 0.93 -2.12 -9.63
CA ILE A 91 1.74 -1.92 -10.84
C ILE A 91 0.95 -1.12 -11.87
N TYR A 92 -0.27 -1.54 -12.20
CA TYR A 92 -1.11 -0.85 -13.18
C TYR A 92 -1.48 0.57 -12.76
N ILE A 93 -1.78 0.79 -11.48
CA ILE A 93 -2.09 2.13 -10.96
C ILE A 93 -0.86 3.04 -11.10
N ILE A 94 0.32 2.58 -10.70
CA ILE A 94 1.57 3.33 -10.83
C ILE A 94 1.85 3.62 -12.32
N ASP A 95 1.68 2.62 -13.17
CA ASP A 95 1.91 2.71 -14.62
C ASP A 95 1.01 3.74 -15.32
N ILE A 96 -0.26 3.80 -14.91
CA ILE A 96 -1.25 4.70 -15.52
C ILE A 96 -1.12 6.13 -14.97
N PHE A 97 -0.89 6.27 -13.67
CA PHE A 97 -1.04 7.57 -13.00
C PHE A 97 0.29 8.30 -12.76
N LEU A 98 1.41 7.58 -12.61
CA LEU A 98 2.66 8.15 -12.13
C LEU A 98 3.81 8.08 -13.14
N VAL A 99 3.81 7.07 -14.00
CA VAL A 99 4.90 6.78 -14.94
C VAL A 99 4.53 7.18 -16.36
N GLU A 100 5.51 7.70 -17.12
CA GLU A 100 5.33 8.04 -18.53
C GLU A 100 5.37 6.79 -19.42
N SER A 101 4.76 6.86 -20.61
CA SER A 101 4.64 5.72 -21.53
C SER A 101 5.96 5.04 -21.90
N LYS A 102 7.07 5.79 -21.88
CA LYS A 102 8.42 5.31 -22.21
C LYS A 102 9.12 4.55 -21.09
N ASP A 103 8.63 4.68 -19.85
CA ASP A 103 9.25 4.16 -18.62
C ASP A 103 8.38 3.10 -17.93
N LYS A 104 7.35 2.60 -18.62
CA LYS A 104 6.34 1.67 -18.07
C LYS A 104 6.92 0.36 -17.54
N ASP A 105 8.02 -0.09 -18.11
CA ASP A 105 8.78 -1.24 -17.65
C ASP A 105 9.29 -1.06 -16.21
N LYS A 106 9.53 0.19 -15.79
CA LYS A 106 10.01 0.53 -14.45
C LYS A 106 8.90 0.54 -13.39
N SER A 107 7.63 0.55 -13.79
CA SER A 107 6.46 0.53 -12.89
C SER A 107 6.49 -0.68 -11.95
N VAL A 108 6.98 -1.82 -12.43
CA VAL A 108 7.15 -3.05 -11.63
C VAL A 108 8.16 -2.84 -10.50
N LEU A 109 9.31 -2.21 -10.79
CA LEU A 109 10.35 -1.96 -9.79
C LEU A 109 9.89 -0.95 -8.74
N ILE A 110 9.18 0.10 -9.18
CA ILE A 110 8.59 1.10 -8.29
C ILE A 110 7.58 0.42 -7.36
N ALA A 111 6.66 -0.38 -7.90
CA ALA A 111 5.68 -1.12 -7.12
C ALA A 111 6.36 -2.07 -6.12
N LEU A 112 7.40 -2.78 -6.55
CA LEU A 112 8.15 -3.70 -5.68
C LEU A 112 8.76 -2.98 -4.47
N ILE A 113 9.44 -1.86 -4.70
CA ILE A 113 10.03 -1.05 -3.63
C ILE A 113 8.94 -0.50 -2.69
N THR A 114 7.83 -0.02 -3.25
CA THR A 114 6.70 0.46 -2.44
C THR A 114 6.10 -0.66 -1.59
N PHE A 115 5.93 -1.86 -2.12
CA PHE A 115 5.38 -2.98 -1.36
C PHE A 115 6.33 -3.44 -0.26
N ILE A 116 7.62 -3.59 -0.56
CA ILE A 116 8.63 -3.92 0.47
C ILE A 116 8.57 -2.88 1.59
N PHE A 117 8.50 -1.60 1.24
CA PHE A 117 8.35 -0.55 2.24
C PHE A 117 7.07 -0.66 3.06
N LEU A 118 5.93 -0.94 2.43
CA LEU A 118 4.65 -1.13 3.12
C LEU A 118 4.72 -2.29 4.12
N TYR A 119 5.31 -3.43 3.76
CA TYR A 119 5.51 -4.56 4.68
C TYR A 119 6.45 -4.21 5.84
N VAL A 120 7.54 -3.48 5.56
CA VAL A 120 8.47 -3.02 6.61
C VAL A 120 7.78 -2.03 7.55
N LEU A 121 7.00 -1.09 7.01
CA LEU A 121 6.27 -0.10 7.78
C LEU A 121 5.23 -0.78 8.69
N GLU A 122 4.48 -1.74 8.15
CA GLU A 122 3.51 -2.52 8.92
C GLU A 122 4.20 -3.29 10.05
N TYR A 123 5.31 -3.98 9.76
CA TYR A 123 6.09 -4.66 10.78
C TYR A 123 6.54 -3.71 11.90
N ILE A 124 7.05 -2.53 11.55
CA ILE A 124 7.45 -1.50 12.54
C ILE A 124 6.25 -1.09 13.40
N VAL A 125 5.08 -0.88 12.82
CA VAL A 125 3.89 -0.42 13.54
C VAL A 125 3.38 -1.49 14.48
N VAL A 126 3.31 -2.74 14.03
CA VAL A 126 2.93 -3.88 14.88
C VAL A 126 3.90 -4.00 16.06
N GLN A 127 5.20 -3.82 15.85
CA GLN A 127 6.20 -3.87 16.93
C GLN A 127 6.07 -2.69 17.91
N LEU A 128 5.94 -1.46 17.40
CA LEU A 128 5.83 -0.26 18.23
C LEU A 128 4.54 -0.22 19.05
N THR A 129 3.47 -0.81 18.53
CA THR A 129 2.15 -0.82 19.17
C THR A 129 1.89 -2.09 19.95
N SER A 130 2.90 -2.95 20.15
CA SER A 130 2.75 -4.23 20.84
C SER A 130 1.61 -5.09 20.27
N SER A 131 1.47 -5.10 18.94
CA SER A 131 0.41 -5.81 18.20
C SER A 131 -1.01 -5.33 18.49
N GLN A 132 -1.19 -4.10 18.99
CA GLN A 132 -2.52 -3.50 19.17
C GLN A 132 -3.07 -2.87 17.90
N TYR A 133 -2.20 -2.36 17.02
CA TYR A 133 -2.60 -1.66 15.81
C TYR A 133 -1.95 -2.22 14.56
N SER A 134 -2.68 -2.11 13.45
CA SER A 134 -2.26 -2.46 12.09
C SER A 134 -2.70 -1.36 11.13
N ILE A 135 -1.85 -0.99 10.19
CA ILE A 135 -2.16 0.00 9.14
C ILE A 135 -2.62 -0.69 7.86
N ILE A 136 -2.12 -1.90 7.64
CA ILE A 136 -2.52 -2.78 6.54
C ILE A 136 -2.97 -4.08 7.17
N PRO A 137 -4.25 -4.48 7.07
CA PRO A 137 -4.65 -5.80 7.51
C PRO A 137 -3.88 -6.85 6.68
N ILE A 138 -2.86 -7.46 7.26
CA ILE A 138 -2.13 -8.57 6.63
C ILE A 138 -2.81 -9.86 7.11
N VAL A 139 -3.21 -10.70 6.14
CA VAL A 139 -3.80 -12.03 6.37
C VAL A 139 -2.71 -13.05 6.73
#